data_AF-A0A7X9D618-F1
#
_entry.id   AF-A0A7X9D618-F1
#
_cell.length_a   1.000
_cell.length_b   1.000
_cell.length_c   1.000
_cell.angle_alpha   90.00
_cell.angle_beta   90.00
_cell.angle_gamma   90.00
#
_symmetry.space_group_name_H-M   'P 1'
#
loop_
_entity.id
_entity.type
_entity.pdbx_description
1 polymer ?
#
loop_
_entity_poly.entity_id
_entity_poly.type
_entity_poly.pdbx_seq_one_letter_code
_entity_poly.pdbx_strand_id
1 'polypeptide(L)'
;MSKYESNLFWNPRDKIDEKNIERTIYAFESLLLQYNTRTRNVIGNYRRSFKNDRTFFNEFLSLKRKEILSWRNCGVKTTRNVMEIIAQVRSRLPSDNARSLVHDIPMLGSDTILRIFSLREKLGYFPVFATLEEYIRTFDERDLKVINSLLLIYDGKMPASRIEVAEELEISIERVRQMMQQIIDNIRDYLGMMKKLIRTPRGYRRCPYRWRSLGVHLDINKAEGTNFSRNLVNIALATLYREIAIIGNVRDSLMMKNDRFTRTTLVPTKLAKCFDFELFLKSVENTALERRDESEMIPIEQFASECRINRYYEHYKKDIISACSTALKYNIAMGAAAAKAYAKAGLIDPNPRDPLRKAAKDVFASIPLKVQNEMIIFPATVKKQVPKILEEIIRAKGRPMTAKEILEEYNRLHPGEKRKKKFVSGNVLRAPSIMAIGRTGRYTLKEWNKGAHRGGTIRSFVREYLKSQPGLTAPVSDVVEYVLQFRPTTNRSSIISNLQLERKGSFIFSDKEGVRYLTLKAAPKQS
;
A
#
# COMPACT_ATOMS: atom_id res chain seq x y z
N MET A 1 61.24 -8.97 -22.15
CA MET A 1 60.06 -9.07 -23.04
C MET A 1 59.01 -9.90 -22.34
N SER A 2 57.93 -9.29 -21.87
CA SER A 2 56.96 -9.95 -21.00
C SER A 2 55.80 -10.53 -21.82
N LYS A 3 55.12 -11.52 -21.24
CA LYS A 3 53.96 -12.30 -21.74
C LYS A 3 52.73 -11.46 -22.19
N TYR A 4 52.88 -10.14 -22.28
CA TYR A 4 51.86 -9.14 -22.63
C TYR A 4 51.91 -8.66 -24.09
N GLU A 5 52.92 -9.05 -24.88
CA GLU A 5 53.10 -8.53 -26.26
C GLU A 5 52.69 -9.51 -27.38
N SER A 6 52.28 -10.76 -27.08
CA SER A 6 52.11 -11.78 -28.12
C SER A 6 50.68 -12.27 -28.41
N ASN A 7 49.62 -11.64 -27.90
CA ASN A 7 48.22 -12.01 -28.24
C ASN A 7 47.44 -10.85 -28.90
N LEU A 8 48.03 -10.21 -29.92
CA LEU A 8 47.35 -9.24 -30.78
C LEU A 8 46.94 -9.90 -32.10
N PHE A 9 45.70 -10.36 -32.18
CA PHE A 9 44.97 -10.40 -33.45
C PHE A 9 43.82 -9.39 -33.36
N TRP A 10 44.19 -8.11 -33.38
CA TRP A 10 43.32 -7.08 -33.91
C TRP A 10 44.09 -6.41 -35.03
N ASN A 11 43.69 -6.68 -36.28
CA ASN A 11 44.20 -5.91 -37.39
C ASN A 11 43.50 -4.54 -37.34
N PRO A 12 44.21 -3.41 -37.41
CA PRO A 12 43.60 -2.09 -37.53
C PRO A 12 42.62 -1.93 -38.70
N ARG A 13 42.57 -2.92 -39.60
CA ARG A 13 41.61 -3.04 -40.71
C ARG A 13 40.30 -3.76 -40.33
N ASP A 14 40.23 -4.44 -39.18
CA ASP A 14 39.04 -5.12 -38.66
C ASP A 14 38.10 -4.10 -38.01
N LYS A 15 37.32 -3.40 -38.86
CA LYS A 15 36.37 -2.38 -38.40
C LYS A 15 35.17 -3.04 -37.72
N ILE A 16 34.68 -2.39 -36.66
CA ILE A 16 33.37 -2.70 -36.10
C ILE A 16 32.30 -2.26 -37.11
N ASP A 17 31.48 -3.22 -37.54
CA ASP A 17 30.43 -3.08 -38.55
C ASP A 17 29.05 -3.45 -37.98
N GLU A 18 28.02 -3.40 -38.82
CA GLU A 18 26.65 -3.69 -38.39
C GLU A 18 26.44 -5.14 -37.92
N LYS A 19 27.28 -6.09 -38.37
CA LYS A 19 27.16 -7.50 -38.03
C LYS A 19 27.78 -7.82 -36.67
N ASN A 20 28.79 -7.07 -36.23
CA ASN A 20 29.53 -7.35 -34.98
C ASN A 20 29.37 -6.27 -33.88
N ILE A 21 28.78 -5.10 -34.18
CA ILE A 21 28.64 -3.99 -33.22
C ILE A 21 27.83 -4.37 -31.97
N GLU A 22 26.71 -5.08 -32.12
CA GLU A 22 25.85 -5.42 -30.96
C GLU A 22 26.57 -6.35 -29.98
N ARG A 23 27.28 -7.37 -30.51
CA ARG A 23 28.11 -8.27 -29.71
C ARG A 23 29.27 -7.53 -29.03
N THR A 24 29.88 -6.58 -29.72
CA THR A 24 30.99 -5.77 -29.20
C THR A 24 30.52 -4.86 -28.06
N ILE A 25 29.39 -4.15 -28.24
CA ILE A 25 28.74 -3.38 -27.18
C ILE A 25 28.51 -4.29 -25.97
N TYR A 26 28.00 -5.47 -26.21
CA TYR A 26 27.65 -6.40 -25.15
C TYR A 26 28.85 -6.87 -24.33
N ALA A 27 29.88 -7.39 -24.99
CA ALA A 27 31.12 -7.84 -24.36
C ALA A 27 31.83 -6.70 -23.61
N PHE A 28 31.75 -5.48 -24.14
CA PHE A 28 32.31 -4.31 -23.48
C PHE A 28 31.55 -3.90 -22.22
N GLU A 29 30.23 -3.79 -22.29
CA GLU A 29 29.39 -3.38 -21.15
C GLU A 29 29.49 -4.38 -20.00
N SER A 30 29.54 -5.66 -20.35
CA SER A 30 29.93 -6.75 -19.46
C SER A 30 31.22 -6.46 -18.71
N LEU A 31 32.29 -6.17 -19.45
CA LEU A 31 33.62 -6.02 -18.88
C LEU A 31 33.65 -4.85 -17.93
N LEU A 32 32.99 -3.75 -18.28
CA LEU A 32 32.89 -2.58 -17.43
C LEU A 32 32.36 -2.91 -16.02
N LEU A 33 31.45 -3.89 -15.88
CA LEU A 33 30.93 -4.32 -14.57
C LEU A 33 32.01 -4.93 -13.65
N GLN A 34 33.11 -5.44 -14.20
CA GLN A 34 34.22 -5.99 -13.41
C GLN A 34 35.14 -4.89 -12.85
N TYR A 35 35.03 -3.66 -13.35
CA TYR A 35 35.92 -2.57 -12.98
C TYR A 35 35.22 -1.54 -12.08
N ASN A 36 36.02 -0.82 -11.29
CA ASN A 36 35.52 0.19 -10.36
C ASN A 36 34.86 1.38 -11.04
N THR A 37 34.05 2.13 -10.27
CA THR A 37 33.29 3.31 -10.71
C THR A 37 34.16 4.36 -11.40
N ARG A 38 35.41 4.57 -10.95
CA ARG A 38 36.33 5.53 -11.57
C ARG A 38 36.68 5.14 -13.00
N THR A 39 37.03 3.88 -13.24
CA THR A 39 37.29 3.36 -14.59
C THR A 39 36.05 3.47 -15.47
N ARG A 40 34.88 3.07 -14.96
CA ARG A 40 33.61 3.18 -15.71
C ARG A 40 33.29 4.64 -16.08
N ASN A 41 33.48 5.59 -15.16
CA ASN A 41 33.20 7.01 -15.38
C ASN A 41 34.14 7.65 -16.41
N VAL A 42 35.43 7.32 -16.36
CA VAL A 42 36.43 7.82 -17.32
C VAL A 42 36.06 7.36 -18.73
N ILE A 43 35.79 6.05 -18.90
CA ILE A 43 35.37 5.49 -20.18
C ILE A 43 34.03 6.07 -20.63
N GLY A 44 33.05 6.18 -19.73
CA GLY A 44 31.73 6.72 -20.04
C GLY A 44 31.73 8.21 -20.40
N ASN A 45 32.66 9.00 -19.87
CA ASN A 45 32.90 10.38 -20.31
C ASN A 45 33.47 10.41 -21.73
N TYR A 46 34.48 9.58 -22.01
CA TYR A 46 35.08 9.52 -23.35
C TYR A 46 34.06 9.05 -24.40
N ARG A 47 33.28 8.00 -24.10
CA ARG A 47 32.22 7.49 -24.99
C ARG A 47 31.15 8.53 -25.35
N ARG A 48 30.84 9.46 -24.44
CA ARG A 48 29.85 10.54 -24.68
C ARG A 48 30.27 11.53 -25.76
N SER A 49 31.56 11.62 -26.07
CA SER A 49 32.07 12.47 -27.17
C SER A 49 31.78 11.91 -28.56
N PHE A 50 31.24 10.69 -28.65
CA PHE A 50 30.98 9.99 -29.92
C PHE A 50 29.50 10.00 -30.27
N LYS A 51 29.19 10.13 -31.56
CA LYS A 51 27.82 10.15 -32.09
C LYS A 51 27.11 8.81 -31.88
N ASN A 52 27.83 7.70 -31.97
CA ASN A 52 27.30 6.35 -31.77
C ASN A 52 28.40 5.36 -31.35
N ASP A 53 27.98 4.19 -30.88
CA ASP A 53 28.87 3.14 -30.37
C ASP A 53 29.86 2.63 -31.42
N ARG A 54 29.48 2.60 -32.71
CA ARG A 54 30.37 2.17 -33.78
C ARG A 54 31.57 3.10 -33.93
N THR A 55 31.33 4.42 -33.95
CA THR A 55 32.41 5.41 -33.99
C THR A 55 33.28 5.34 -32.74
N PHE A 56 32.65 5.14 -31.57
CA PHE A 56 33.36 4.96 -30.31
C PHE A 56 34.29 3.75 -30.35
N PHE A 57 33.81 2.54 -30.70
CA PHE A 57 34.65 1.34 -30.65
C PHE A 57 35.79 1.35 -31.66
N ASN A 58 35.59 1.89 -32.85
CA ASN A 58 36.66 1.99 -33.85
C ASN A 58 37.83 2.85 -33.36
N GLU A 59 37.57 3.88 -32.55
CA GLU A 59 38.62 4.70 -31.94
C GLU A 59 39.12 4.11 -30.62
N PHE A 60 38.21 3.72 -29.73
CA PHE A 60 38.51 3.20 -28.39
C PHE A 60 39.39 1.96 -28.45
N LEU A 61 39.10 1.04 -29.36
CA LEU A 61 39.90 -0.17 -29.54
C LEU A 61 41.22 0.09 -30.23
N SER A 62 41.54 1.31 -30.63
CA SER A 62 42.82 1.70 -31.24
C SER A 62 43.74 2.47 -30.27
N LEU A 63 43.21 2.89 -29.12
CA LEU A 63 43.89 3.77 -28.17
C LEU A 63 45.18 3.16 -27.62
N LYS A 64 46.21 4.00 -27.55
CA LYS A 64 47.49 3.70 -26.91
C LYS A 64 47.49 4.22 -25.48
N ARG A 65 48.34 3.63 -24.65
CA ARG A 65 48.51 3.99 -23.23
C ARG A 65 48.70 5.50 -23.02
N LYS A 66 49.51 6.17 -23.86
CA LYS A 66 49.78 7.61 -23.75
C LYS A 66 48.52 8.47 -23.94
N GLU A 67 47.65 8.07 -24.86
CA GLU A 67 46.39 8.77 -25.15
C GLU A 67 45.42 8.65 -23.97
N ILE A 68 45.26 7.45 -23.40
CA ILE A 68 44.40 7.21 -22.24
C ILE A 68 44.91 7.94 -20.99
N LEU A 69 46.24 8.02 -20.81
CA LEU A 69 46.85 8.71 -19.68
C LEU A 69 46.58 10.22 -19.70
N SER A 70 46.29 10.79 -20.88
CA SER A 70 45.96 12.21 -21.04
C SER A 70 44.52 12.56 -20.64
N TRP A 71 43.67 11.56 -20.39
CA TRP A 71 42.26 11.78 -20.07
C TRP A 71 42.06 12.38 -18.68
N ARG A 72 41.09 13.30 -18.58
CA ARG A 72 40.72 13.93 -17.31
C ARG A 72 40.32 12.87 -16.27
N ASN A 73 40.86 13.00 -15.05
CA ASN A 73 40.64 12.09 -13.92
C ASN A 73 41.15 10.64 -14.12
N CYS A 74 41.95 10.38 -15.16
CA CYS A 74 42.54 9.07 -15.44
C CYS A 74 43.96 8.99 -14.87
N GLY A 75 44.15 8.23 -13.77
CA GLY A 75 45.46 7.96 -13.20
C GLY A 75 46.05 6.64 -13.70
N VAL A 76 47.31 6.34 -13.35
CA VAL A 76 48.05 5.13 -13.82
C VAL A 76 47.26 3.83 -13.65
N LYS A 77 46.63 3.61 -12.49
CA LYS A 77 45.81 2.42 -12.22
C LYS A 77 44.58 2.35 -13.14
N THR A 78 43.91 3.48 -13.36
CA THR A 78 42.76 3.57 -14.27
C THR A 78 43.19 3.32 -15.70
N THR A 79 44.30 3.89 -16.17
CA THR A 79 44.86 3.62 -17.49
C THR A 79 45.17 2.15 -17.70
N ARG A 80 45.74 1.46 -16.69
CA ARG A 80 45.97 0.02 -16.77
C ARG A 80 44.66 -0.76 -16.95
N ASN A 81 43.65 -0.44 -16.16
CA ASN A 81 42.33 -1.07 -16.27
C ASN A 81 41.71 -0.83 -17.67
N VAL A 82 41.80 0.39 -18.21
CA VAL A 82 41.29 0.70 -19.56
C VAL A 82 42.02 -0.11 -20.63
N MET A 83 43.35 -0.21 -20.54
CA MET A 83 44.15 -1.03 -21.46
C MET A 83 43.78 -2.52 -21.39
N GLU A 84 43.53 -3.03 -20.17
CA GLU A 84 43.09 -4.40 -19.97
C GLU A 84 41.70 -4.63 -20.58
N ILE A 85 40.77 -3.70 -20.41
CA ILE A 85 39.45 -3.74 -21.07
C ILE A 85 39.61 -3.77 -22.59
N ILE A 86 40.44 -2.91 -23.18
CA ILE A 86 40.67 -2.88 -24.63
C ILE A 86 41.19 -4.24 -25.12
N ALA A 87 42.20 -4.80 -24.44
CA ALA A 87 42.75 -6.12 -24.79
C ALA A 87 41.69 -7.22 -24.69
N GLN A 88 40.89 -7.19 -23.63
CA GLN A 88 39.83 -8.16 -23.35
C GLN A 88 38.63 -8.05 -24.30
N VAL A 89 38.31 -6.86 -24.81
CA VAL A 89 37.30 -6.69 -25.86
C VAL A 89 37.84 -7.23 -27.17
N ARG A 90 39.08 -6.86 -27.54
CA ARG A 90 39.73 -7.33 -28.76
C ARG A 90 39.80 -8.86 -28.83
N SER A 91 40.15 -9.53 -27.73
CA SER A 91 40.22 -10.99 -27.67
C SER A 91 38.87 -11.71 -27.77
N ARG A 92 37.76 -10.98 -27.59
CA ARG A 92 36.38 -11.49 -27.68
C ARG A 92 35.67 -11.07 -28.97
N LEU A 93 36.33 -10.32 -29.86
CA LEU A 93 35.78 -10.01 -31.18
C LEU A 93 35.71 -11.31 -32.00
N PRO A 94 34.63 -11.55 -32.76
CA PRO A 94 34.50 -12.78 -33.52
C PRO A 94 35.60 -12.88 -34.58
N SER A 95 36.37 -13.96 -34.59
CA SER A 95 36.85 -14.52 -35.85
C SER A 95 35.65 -15.10 -36.60
N ASP A 96 35.70 -15.12 -37.94
CA ASP A 96 34.59 -15.34 -38.90
C ASP A 96 33.63 -16.53 -38.69
N ASN A 97 33.74 -17.33 -37.62
CA ASN A 97 32.94 -18.52 -37.43
C ASN A 97 31.73 -18.31 -36.50
N ALA A 98 30.57 -18.65 -37.06
CA ALA A 98 29.22 -18.59 -36.51
C ALA A 98 28.93 -19.50 -35.29
N ARG A 99 29.85 -19.65 -34.32
CA ARG A 99 29.68 -20.58 -33.18
C ARG A 99 29.71 -20.00 -31.78
N SER A 100 29.73 -18.69 -31.59
CA SER A 100 29.77 -18.13 -30.22
C SER A 100 28.43 -17.54 -29.75
N LEU A 101 27.49 -18.38 -29.33
CA LEU A 101 26.43 -17.98 -28.39
C LEU A 101 26.97 -17.92 -26.93
N VAL A 102 28.13 -18.53 -26.69
CA VAL A 102 28.78 -18.69 -25.37
C VAL A 102 29.42 -17.39 -24.85
N HIS A 103 29.54 -16.35 -25.68
CA HIS A 103 30.08 -15.03 -25.26
C HIS A 103 28.99 -13.98 -25.01
N ASP A 104 27.71 -14.36 -25.12
CA ASP A 104 26.57 -13.44 -25.06
C ASP A 104 25.92 -13.34 -23.67
N ILE A 105 26.49 -13.93 -22.61
CA ILE A 105 26.07 -13.69 -21.21
C ILE A 105 27.29 -13.61 -20.29
N PRO A 106 27.70 -12.41 -19.83
CA PRO A 106 28.93 -12.25 -19.13
C PRO A 106 28.85 -12.67 -17.70
N MET A 107 30.04 -12.87 -17.15
CA MET A 107 30.28 -13.32 -15.77
C MET A 107 29.83 -14.77 -15.53
N LEU A 108 29.21 -15.42 -16.51
CA LEU A 108 28.83 -16.83 -16.47
C LEU A 108 29.82 -17.69 -17.25
N GLY A 109 30.05 -18.90 -16.76
CA GLY A 109 30.86 -19.91 -17.44
C GLY A 109 30.13 -20.54 -18.63
N SER A 110 30.90 -21.09 -19.57
CA SER A 110 30.38 -21.64 -20.82
C SER A 110 29.28 -22.69 -20.62
N ASP A 111 29.45 -23.60 -19.68
CA ASP A 111 28.47 -24.66 -19.39
C ASP A 111 27.16 -24.11 -18.86
N THR A 112 27.23 -23.08 -18.00
CA THR A 112 26.06 -22.37 -17.49
C THR A 112 25.29 -21.71 -18.63
N ILE A 113 26.00 -21.07 -19.54
CA ILE A 113 25.41 -20.41 -20.71
C ILE A 113 24.70 -21.44 -21.60
N LEU A 114 25.32 -22.60 -21.86
CA LEU A 114 24.67 -23.67 -22.62
C LEU A 114 23.36 -24.14 -21.97
N ARG A 115 23.35 -24.34 -20.65
CA ARG A 115 22.11 -24.69 -19.92
C ARG A 115 21.03 -23.62 -20.05
N ILE A 116 21.40 -22.34 -20.00
CA ILE A 116 20.48 -21.21 -20.20
C ILE A 116 19.89 -21.23 -21.62
N PHE A 117 20.70 -21.52 -22.64
CA PHE A 117 20.21 -21.63 -24.02
C PHE A 117 19.28 -22.84 -24.22
N SER A 118 19.58 -23.99 -23.64
CA SER A 118 18.66 -25.13 -23.65
C SER A 118 17.32 -24.79 -22.98
N LEU A 119 17.35 -24.07 -21.85
CA LEU A 119 16.13 -23.60 -21.19
C LEU A 119 15.36 -22.59 -22.05
N ARG A 120 16.06 -21.69 -22.75
CA ARG A 120 15.46 -20.75 -23.70
C ARG A 120 14.70 -21.47 -24.80
N GLU A 121 15.26 -22.53 -25.38
CA GLU A 121 14.62 -23.32 -26.43
C GLU A 121 13.33 -23.97 -25.91
N LYS A 122 13.37 -24.54 -24.71
CA LYS A 122 12.19 -25.12 -24.04
C LYS A 122 11.10 -24.09 -23.77
N LEU A 123 11.46 -22.88 -23.34
CA LEU A 123 10.51 -21.84 -22.95
C LEU A 123 10.00 -20.97 -24.11
N GLY A 124 10.72 -20.92 -25.24
CA GLY A 124 10.43 -20.01 -26.35
C GLY A 124 10.79 -18.54 -26.09
N TYR A 125 11.42 -18.25 -24.95
CA TYR A 125 11.91 -16.93 -24.56
C TYR A 125 13.18 -17.04 -23.73
N PHE A 126 13.95 -15.94 -23.68
CA PHE A 126 15.20 -15.91 -22.92
C PHE A 126 14.91 -15.91 -21.41
N PRO A 127 15.43 -16.89 -20.63
CA PRO A 127 15.12 -17.04 -19.21
C PRO A 127 15.97 -16.08 -18.36
N VAL A 128 15.49 -14.84 -18.25
CA VAL A 128 16.21 -13.76 -17.56
C VAL A 128 16.41 -14.05 -16.07
N PHE A 129 15.45 -14.71 -15.43
CA PHE A 129 15.52 -15.02 -14.00
C PHE A 129 16.47 -16.19 -13.73
N ALA A 130 16.43 -17.25 -14.54
CA ALA A 130 17.45 -18.31 -14.43
C ALA A 130 18.87 -17.74 -14.62
N THR A 131 19.02 -16.82 -15.57
CA THR A 131 20.29 -16.14 -15.83
C THR A 131 20.73 -15.27 -14.65
N LEU A 132 19.81 -14.52 -14.04
CA LEU A 132 20.09 -13.70 -12.87
C LEU A 132 20.52 -14.54 -11.66
N GLU A 133 19.89 -15.69 -11.46
CA GLU A 133 20.22 -16.62 -10.38
C GLU A 133 21.65 -17.15 -10.53
N GLU A 134 22.02 -17.55 -11.74
CA GLU A 134 23.40 -17.98 -12.04
C GLU A 134 24.41 -16.85 -11.82
N TYR A 135 24.04 -15.59 -12.11
CA TYR A 135 24.88 -14.44 -11.83
C TYR A 135 25.04 -14.21 -10.33
N ILE A 136 23.96 -14.27 -9.55
CA ILE A 136 24.02 -14.13 -8.08
C ILE A 136 24.95 -15.19 -7.47
N ARG A 137 24.97 -16.42 -8.02
CA ARG A 137 25.89 -17.49 -7.58
C ARG A 137 27.37 -17.20 -7.79
N THR A 138 27.72 -16.19 -8.59
CA THR A 138 29.11 -15.77 -8.79
C THR A 138 29.63 -14.82 -7.72
N PHE A 139 28.77 -14.34 -6.82
CA PHE A 139 29.15 -13.45 -5.72
C PHE A 139 30.02 -14.21 -4.71
N ASP A 140 30.89 -13.48 -4.00
CA ASP A 140 31.74 -14.10 -2.98
C ASP A 140 30.94 -14.59 -1.77
N GLU A 141 31.54 -15.42 -0.92
CA GLU A 141 30.86 -16.02 0.24
C GLU A 141 30.27 -14.98 1.20
N ARG A 142 30.94 -13.84 1.38
CA ARG A 142 30.45 -12.77 2.28
C ARG A 142 29.25 -12.07 1.69
N ASP A 143 29.28 -11.78 0.40
CA ASP A 143 28.14 -11.19 -0.31
C ASP A 143 26.95 -12.16 -0.35
N LEU A 144 27.18 -13.44 -0.62
CA LEU A 144 26.15 -14.49 -0.56
C LEU A 144 25.55 -14.60 0.85
N LYS A 145 26.37 -14.46 1.90
CA LYS A 145 25.89 -14.40 3.28
C LYS A 145 24.98 -13.20 3.51
N VAL A 146 25.37 -12.01 3.06
CA VAL A 146 24.55 -10.79 3.16
C VAL A 146 23.23 -10.94 2.37
N ILE A 147 23.29 -11.46 1.14
CA ILE A 147 22.10 -11.73 0.31
C ILE A 147 21.14 -12.64 1.06
N ASN A 148 21.65 -13.76 1.54
CA ASN A 148 20.83 -14.76 2.19
C ASN A 148 20.30 -14.26 3.52
N SER A 149 21.08 -13.56 4.35
CA SER A 149 20.66 -13.20 5.69
C SER A 149 19.83 -11.92 5.75
N LEU A 150 20.12 -10.90 4.93
CA LEU A 150 19.57 -9.55 5.11
C LEU A 150 18.67 -9.07 3.97
N LEU A 151 18.86 -9.58 2.76
CA LEU A 151 18.12 -9.10 1.58
C LEU A 151 16.93 -9.99 1.27
N LEU A 152 15.83 -9.35 0.89
CA LEU A 152 14.59 -9.99 0.46
C LEU A 152 14.65 -10.35 -1.03
N ILE A 153 15.75 -10.97 -1.47
CA ILE A 153 15.97 -11.44 -2.85
C ILE A 153 15.16 -12.70 -3.13
N TYR A 154 15.08 -13.61 -2.15
CA TYR A 154 14.39 -14.89 -2.24
C TYR A 154 13.07 -14.89 -1.46
N ASP A 155 12.11 -15.68 -1.93
CA ASP A 155 10.81 -15.79 -1.27
C ASP A 155 10.88 -16.62 0.02
N GLY A 156 9.94 -16.37 0.94
CA GLY A 156 9.76 -17.17 2.16
C GLY A 156 10.76 -16.91 3.30
N LYS A 157 11.70 -15.98 3.16
CA LYS A 157 12.73 -15.70 4.18
C LYS A 157 12.47 -14.41 4.95
N MET A 158 12.55 -14.50 6.29
CA MET A 158 12.65 -13.32 7.15
C MET A 158 14.12 -12.90 7.25
N PRO A 159 14.45 -11.60 7.09
CA PRO A 159 15.81 -11.13 7.21
C PRO A 159 16.24 -11.12 8.68
N ALA A 160 17.50 -11.46 8.92
CA ALA A 160 18.17 -11.40 10.22
C ALA A 160 18.47 -9.94 10.63
N SER A 161 18.98 -9.76 11.84
CA SER A 161 19.47 -8.46 12.28
C SER A 161 20.80 -8.12 11.59
N ARG A 162 20.98 -6.84 11.25
CA ARG A 162 22.29 -6.36 10.76
C ARG A 162 23.40 -6.49 11.80
N ILE A 163 23.03 -6.51 13.09
CA ILE A 163 23.99 -6.70 14.20
C ILE A 163 24.52 -8.13 14.17
N GLU A 164 23.63 -9.13 14.13
CA GLU A 164 23.99 -10.55 14.08
C GLU A 164 24.90 -10.86 12.89
N VAL A 165 24.59 -10.30 11.71
CA VAL A 165 25.41 -10.52 10.50
C VAL A 165 26.75 -9.77 10.56
N ALA A 166 26.81 -8.61 11.24
CA ALA A 166 28.06 -7.88 11.44
C ALA A 166 29.00 -8.63 12.39
N GLU A 167 28.47 -9.20 13.46
CA GLU A 167 29.20 -10.04 14.41
C GLU A 167 29.73 -11.31 13.73
N GLU A 168 28.88 -12.01 12.96
CA GLU A 168 29.27 -13.25 12.27
C GLU A 168 30.33 -13.04 11.19
N LEU A 169 30.31 -11.88 10.51
CA LEU A 169 31.29 -11.53 9.47
C LEU A 169 32.52 -10.79 10.01
N GLU A 170 32.58 -10.54 11.32
CA GLU A 170 33.65 -9.77 11.98
C GLU A 170 33.90 -8.39 11.33
N ILE A 171 32.83 -7.69 10.94
CA ILE A 171 32.89 -6.36 10.30
C ILE A 171 31.92 -5.38 10.96
N SER A 172 32.10 -4.08 10.71
CA SER A 172 31.19 -3.07 11.24
C SER A 172 29.80 -3.15 10.59
N ILE A 173 28.76 -2.76 11.33
CA ILE A 173 27.38 -2.63 10.83
C ILE A 173 27.31 -1.70 9.61
N GLU A 174 28.12 -0.64 9.60
CA GLU A 174 28.21 0.29 8.47
C GLU A 174 28.82 -0.38 7.24
N ARG A 175 29.81 -1.27 7.41
CA ARG A 175 30.36 -2.06 6.31
C ARG A 175 29.33 -3.02 5.73
N VAL A 176 28.55 -3.69 6.57
CA VAL A 176 27.41 -4.53 6.14
C VAL A 176 26.41 -3.70 5.32
N ARG A 177 26.05 -2.50 5.78
CA ARG A 177 25.15 -1.58 5.06
C ARG A 177 25.69 -1.21 3.68
N GLN A 178 26.99 -0.94 3.56
CA GLN A 178 27.64 -0.64 2.29
C GLN A 178 27.62 -1.84 1.34
N MET A 179 27.88 -3.05 1.84
CA MET A 179 27.79 -4.30 1.06
C MET A 179 26.38 -4.51 0.52
N MET A 180 25.35 -4.38 1.37
CA MET A 180 23.95 -4.48 0.94
C MET A 180 23.65 -3.54 -0.24
N GLN A 181 24.11 -2.28 -0.17
CA GLN A 181 23.90 -1.31 -1.23
C GLN A 181 24.63 -1.72 -2.52
N GLN A 182 25.89 -2.12 -2.41
CA GLN A 182 26.69 -2.54 -3.56
C GLN A 182 26.08 -3.76 -4.27
N ILE A 183 25.57 -4.74 -3.52
CA ILE A 183 24.90 -5.93 -4.05
C ILE A 183 23.64 -5.54 -4.84
N ILE A 184 22.80 -4.67 -4.28
CA ILE A 184 21.59 -4.19 -4.95
C ILE A 184 21.94 -3.46 -6.25
N ASP A 185 22.98 -2.63 -6.23
CA ASP A 185 23.44 -1.88 -7.41
C ASP A 185 24.00 -2.83 -8.48
N ASN A 186 24.78 -3.84 -8.10
CA ASN A 186 25.27 -4.88 -9.02
C ASN A 186 24.14 -5.66 -9.70
N ILE A 187 23.12 -6.07 -8.93
CA ILE A 187 21.94 -6.77 -9.48
C ILE A 187 21.18 -5.87 -10.47
N ARG A 188 21.01 -4.58 -10.15
CA ARG A 188 20.34 -3.61 -11.04
C ARG A 188 21.13 -3.37 -12.32
N ASP A 189 22.44 -3.21 -12.22
CA ASP A 189 23.33 -3.05 -13.36
C ASP A 189 23.24 -4.27 -14.29
N TYR A 190 23.23 -5.49 -13.71
CA TYR A 190 23.09 -6.73 -14.46
C TYR A 190 21.73 -6.85 -15.16
N LEU A 191 20.62 -6.49 -14.48
CA LEU A 191 19.29 -6.39 -15.09
C LEU A 191 19.26 -5.36 -16.25
N GLY A 192 19.89 -4.21 -16.07
CA GLY A 192 20.02 -3.17 -17.09
C GLY A 192 20.81 -3.63 -18.32
N MET A 193 21.79 -4.49 -18.12
CA MET A 193 22.53 -5.16 -19.19
C MET A 193 21.66 -6.22 -19.89
N MET A 194 20.97 -7.09 -19.14
CA MET A 194 20.08 -8.11 -19.72
C MET A 194 18.93 -7.50 -20.54
N LYS A 195 18.50 -6.27 -20.20
CA LYS A 195 17.59 -5.49 -21.05
C LYS A 195 18.09 -5.33 -22.48
N LYS A 196 19.41 -5.22 -22.68
CA LYS A 196 20.03 -5.13 -24.02
C LYS A 196 19.99 -6.47 -24.74
N LEU A 197 20.15 -7.59 -24.04
CA LEU A 197 20.09 -8.94 -24.60
C LEU A 197 18.71 -9.35 -25.12
N ILE A 198 17.67 -9.00 -24.36
CA ILE A 198 16.31 -9.38 -24.75
C ILE A 198 15.73 -8.48 -25.84
N ARG A 199 16.48 -7.46 -26.29
CA ARG A 199 16.11 -6.64 -27.45
C ARG A 199 16.36 -7.43 -28.72
N THR A 200 15.39 -7.37 -29.63
CA THR A 200 15.54 -7.91 -30.98
C THR A 200 15.98 -6.79 -31.93
N PRO A 201 16.52 -7.11 -33.12
CA PRO A 201 16.79 -6.13 -34.17
C PRO A 201 15.55 -5.31 -34.60
N ARG A 202 14.34 -5.82 -34.34
CA ARG A 202 13.05 -5.14 -34.57
C ARG A 202 12.57 -4.30 -33.36
N GLY A 203 13.40 -4.14 -32.33
CA GLY A 203 13.26 -3.12 -31.28
C GLY A 203 12.46 -3.50 -30.04
N TYR A 204 11.47 -4.40 -30.10
CA TYR A 204 10.61 -4.68 -28.94
C TYR A 204 10.09 -6.13 -28.91
N ARG A 205 10.29 -6.81 -27.78
CA ARG A 205 9.54 -8.02 -27.40
C ARG A 205 8.56 -7.62 -26.30
N ARG A 206 7.26 -7.95 -26.47
CA ARG A 206 6.27 -7.87 -25.38
C ARG A 206 6.74 -8.74 -24.22
N CYS A 207 6.35 -8.39 -23.00
CA CYS A 207 6.63 -9.22 -21.84
C CYS A 207 6.02 -10.62 -22.06
N PRO A 208 6.81 -11.71 -22.00
CA PRO A 208 6.30 -13.07 -22.19
C PRO A 208 5.47 -13.54 -20.99
N TYR A 209 5.59 -12.85 -19.85
CA TYR A 209 4.92 -13.23 -18.61
C TYR A 209 3.57 -12.52 -18.45
N ARG A 210 2.64 -13.22 -17.78
CA ARG A 210 1.35 -12.64 -17.36
C ARG A 210 1.53 -11.75 -16.14
N TRP A 211 2.25 -10.63 -16.31
CA TRP A 211 2.72 -9.79 -15.20
C TRP A 211 1.63 -9.12 -14.36
N ARG A 212 0.39 -9.05 -14.85
CA ARG A 212 -0.78 -8.60 -14.08
C ARG A 212 -1.39 -9.68 -13.18
N SER A 213 -0.93 -10.93 -13.28
CA SER A 213 -1.38 -12.05 -12.45
C SER A 213 -0.99 -11.83 -10.99
N LEU A 214 -1.89 -12.15 -10.07
CA LEU A 214 -1.57 -12.20 -8.64
C LEU A 214 -0.49 -13.24 -8.34
N GLY A 215 -0.26 -14.24 -9.21
CA GLY A 215 0.75 -15.28 -9.03
C GLY A 215 2.06 -15.09 -9.80
N VAL A 216 2.27 -13.97 -10.53
CA VAL A 216 3.32 -13.90 -11.57
C VAL A 216 4.72 -14.37 -11.12
N HIS A 217 5.21 -13.96 -9.96
CA HIS A 217 6.51 -14.39 -9.44
C HIS A 217 6.61 -15.92 -9.24
N LEU A 218 5.54 -16.58 -8.78
CA LEU A 218 5.49 -18.04 -8.64
C LEU A 218 5.50 -18.71 -10.00
N ASP A 219 4.74 -18.18 -10.97
CA ASP A 219 4.70 -18.71 -12.34
C ASP A 219 6.08 -18.62 -13.00
N ILE A 220 6.77 -17.49 -12.83
CA ILE A 220 8.13 -17.26 -13.33
C ILE A 220 9.13 -18.20 -12.64
N ASN A 221 9.11 -18.24 -11.31
CA ASN A 221 9.99 -19.09 -10.52
C ASN A 221 9.85 -20.57 -10.92
N LYS A 222 8.63 -21.04 -11.11
CA LYS A 222 8.35 -22.40 -11.58
C LYS A 222 8.87 -22.64 -13.00
N ALA A 223 8.67 -21.69 -13.92
CA ALA A 223 9.09 -21.85 -15.31
C ALA A 223 10.62 -21.84 -15.48
N GLU A 224 11.32 -21.03 -14.70
CA GLU A 224 12.76 -20.80 -14.83
C GLU A 224 13.62 -21.50 -13.78
N GLY A 225 13.01 -22.22 -12.83
CA GLY A 225 13.72 -22.97 -11.80
C GLY A 225 14.39 -22.08 -10.74
N THR A 226 13.75 -20.96 -10.37
CA THR A 226 14.26 -20.00 -9.39
C THR A 226 13.32 -19.89 -8.17
N ASN A 227 13.71 -19.10 -7.16
CA ASN A 227 12.87 -18.84 -5.98
C ASN A 227 12.89 -17.35 -5.57
N PHE A 228 12.85 -16.45 -6.55
CA PHE A 228 12.94 -15.02 -6.27
C PHE A 228 11.70 -14.48 -5.59
N SER A 229 11.91 -13.52 -4.69
CA SER A 229 10.85 -12.75 -4.07
C SER A 229 10.12 -11.95 -5.14
N ARG A 230 8.86 -11.64 -4.85
CA ARG A 230 8.04 -10.85 -5.75
C ARG A 230 8.58 -9.44 -5.99
N ASN A 231 9.18 -8.81 -4.98
CA ASN A 231 9.73 -7.48 -5.13
C ASN A 231 10.88 -7.48 -6.15
N LEU A 232 11.77 -8.49 -6.11
CA LEU A 232 12.82 -8.61 -7.11
C LEU A 232 12.26 -8.86 -8.52
N VAL A 233 11.25 -9.74 -8.63
CA VAL A 233 10.55 -9.98 -9.90
C VAL A 233 9.94 -8.70 -10.46
N ASN A 234 9.26 -7.91 -9.63
CA ASN A 234 8.68 -6.63 -10.05
C ASN A 234 9.76 -5.66 -10.57
N ILE A 235 10.87 -5.53 -9.84
CA ILE A 235 12.00 -4.68 -10.24
C ILE A 235 12.57 -5.13 -11.57
N ALA A 236 12.79 -6.43 -11.75
CA ALA A 236 13.28 -6.99 -13.00
C ALA A 236 12.32 -6.70 -14.15
N LEU A 237 11.03 -7.01 -14.00
CA LEU A 237 10.02 -6.80 -15.05
C LEU A 237 9.92 -5.33 -15.48
N ALA A 238 9.89 -4.39 -14.54
CA ALA A 238 9.85 -2.96 -14.85
C ALA A 238 11.15 -2.43 -15.47
N THR A 239 12.29 -3.04 -15.13
CA THR A 239 13.58 -2.70 -15.74
C THR A 239 13.64 -3.16 -17.19
N LEU A 240 13.20 -4.39 -17.44
CA LEU A 240 13.33 -5.10 -18.71
C LEU A 240 12.30 -4.66 -19.76
N TYR A 241 11.04 -4.43 -19.36
CA TYR A 241 9.92 -4.23 -20.28
C TYR A 241 9.31 -2.84 -20.17
N ARG A 242 9.34 -2.06 -21.27
CA ARG A 242 8.86 -0.66 -21.29
C ARG A 242 7.37 -0.47 -21.03
N GLU A 243 6.56 -1.50 -21.25
CA GLU A 243 5.11 -1.47 -21.02
C GLU A 243 4.72 -1.56 -19.54
N ILE A 244 5.69 -1.86 -18.68
CA ILE A 244 5.52 -2.06 -17.24
C ILE A 244 6.19 -0.91 -16.50
N ALA A 245 5.43 -0.25 -15.62
CA ALA A 245 5.93 0.69 -14.65
C ALA A 245 5.81 0.07 -13.25
N ILE A 246 6.68 0.51 -12.34
CA ILE A 246 6.69 0.09 -10.94
C ILE A 246 6.39 1.29 -10.05
N ILE A 247 5.48 1.10 -9.10
CA ILE A 247 5.07 2.09 -8.09
C ILE A 247 5.59 1.63 -6.73
N GLY A 248 5.95 2.59 -5.88
CA GLY A 248 6.49 2.37 -4.54
C GLY A 248 8.01 2.44 -4.49
N ASN A 249 8.57 2.30 -3.28
CA ASN A 249 10.00 2.48 -3.06
C ASN A 249 10.81 1.21 -3.41
N VAL A 250 11.31 1.19 -4.64
CA VAL A 250 12.10 0.10 -5.25
C VAL A 250 13.41 -0.19 -4.51
N ARG A 251 14.02 0.79 -3.84
CA ARG A 251 15.27 0.58 -3.09
C ARG A 251 15.00 -0.16 -1.80
N ASP A 252 14.00 0.31 -1.05
CA ASP A 252 13.69 -0.22 0.26
C ASP A 252 12.90 -1.54 0.18
N SER A 253 12.36 -1.92 -0.99
CA SER A 253 11.60 -3.18 -1.16
C SER A 253 12.41 -4.47 -1.15
N LEU A 254 13.74 -4.38 -1.26
CA LEU A 254 14.63 -5.54 -1.17
C LEU A 254 15.23 -5.73 0.24
N MET A 255 14.79 -4.94 1.21
CA MET A 255 15.28 -4.99 2.59
C MET A 255 14.13 -4.70 3.57
N MET A 256 14.30 -5.07 4.84
CA MET A 256 13.43 -4.54 5.89
C MET A 256 13.95 -3.18 6.36
N LYS A 257 13.10 -2.16 6.28
CA LYS A 257 13.41 -0.82 6.76
C LYS A 257 12.49 -0.48 7.92
N ASN A 258 13.07 -0.12 9.06
CA ASN A 258 12.32 0.21 10.29
C ASN A 258 11.28 -0.87 10.64
N ASP A 259 11.68 -2.13 10.53
CA ASP A 259 10.87 -3.33 10.77
C ASP A 259 9.63 -3.47 9.87
N ARG A 260 9.69 -2.93 8.65
CA ARG A 260 8.61 -3.03 7.65
C ARG A 260 9.07 -3.64 6.34
N PHE A 261 8.17 -4.41 5.75
CA PHE A 261 8.20 -4.74 4.33
C PHE A 261 7.74 -3.54 3.51
N THR A 262 8.58 -3.12 2.57
CA THR A 262 8.17 -2.16 1.54
C THR A 262 7.64 -2.95 0.35
N ARG A 263 6.47 -2.55 -0.17
CA ARG A 263 5.84 -3.18 -1.34
C ARG A 263 6.08 -2.36 -2.60
N THR A 264 6.25 -3.08 -3.70
CA THR A 264 6.21 -2.50 -5.05
C THR A 264 5.02 -3.05 -5.80
N THR A 265 4.40 -2.23 -6.65
CA THR A 265 3.24 -2.63 -7.46
C THR A 265 3.53 -2.39 -8.94
N LEU A 266 3.21 -3.35 -9.79
CA LEU A 266 3.32 -3.19 -11.25
C LEU A 266 2.05 -2.59 -11.83
N VAL A 267 2.21 -1.58 -12.68
CA VAL A 267 1.12 -0.92 -13.40
C VAL A 267 1.49 -0.71 -14.87
N PRO A 268 0.53 -0.54 -15.79
CA PRO A 268 0.87 -0.30 -17.18
C PRO A 268 1.49 1.10 -17.35
N THR A 269 2.65 1.19 -18.01
CA THR A 269 3.34 2.48 -18.25
C THR A 269 2.46 3.48 -18.97
N LYS A 270 1.58 3.02 -19.89
CA LYS A 270 0.65 3.90 -20.59
C LYS A 270 -0.31 4.63 -19.64
N LEU A 271 -0.76 3.97 -18.57
CA LEU A 271 -1.72 4.50 -17.62
C LEU A 271 -1.02 5.38 -16.58
N ALA A 272 0.17 4.99 -16.13
CA ALA A 272 0.96 5.78 -15.18
C ALA A 272 1.34 7.19 -15.71
N LYS A 273 1.26 7.41 -17.03
CA LYS A 273 1.45 8.74 -17.65
C LYS A 273 0.25 9.68 -17.49
N CYS A 274 -0.93 9.17 -17.19
CA CYS A 274 -2.16 9.96 -17.05
C CYS A 274 -2.86 9.78 -15.70
N PHE A 275 -2.36 8.91 -14.84
CA PHE A 275 -2.93 8.57 -13.54
C PHE A 275 -1.85 8.34 -12.48
N ASP A 276 -2.05 8.92 -11.29
CA ASP A 276 -1.16 8.77 -10.15
C ASP A 276 -1.58 7.57 -9.28
N PHE A 277 -0.96 6.42 -9.52
CA PHE A 277 -1.21 5.21 -8.75
C PHE A 277 -0.68 5.28 -7.31
N GLU A 278 0.34 6.10 -7.04
CA GLU A 278 0.90 6.23 -5.69
C GLU A 278 -0.03 7.04 -4.80
N LEU A 279 -0.54 8.17 -5.32
CA LEU A 279 -1.58 8.94 -4.66
C LEU A 279 -2.84 8.11 -4.44
N PHE A 280 -3.28 7.35 -5.43
CA PHE A 280 -4.44 6.46 -5.31
C PHE A 280 -4.32 5.46 -4.16
N LEU A 281 -3.20 4.71 -4.10
CA LEU A 281 -2.98 3.74 -3.02
C LEU A 281 -2.93 4.44 -1.66
N LYS A 282 -2.28 5.61 -1.58
CA LYS A 282 -2.20 6.41 -0.36
C LYS A 282 -3.56 6.92 0.10
N SER A 283 -4.44 7.34 -0.81
CA SER A 283 -5.81 7.75 -0.48
C SER A 283 -6.61 6.59 0.11
N VAL A 284 -6.49 5.39 -0.48
CA VAL A 284 -7.12 4.17 0.08
C VAL A 284 -6.56 3.83 1.45
N GLU A 285 -5.24 3.94 1.65
CA GLU A 285 -4.61 3.71 2.95
C GLU A 285 -5.11 4.69 4.02
N ASN A 286 -5.19 5.98 3.69
CA ASN A 286 -5.69 7.02 4.60
C ASN A 286 -7.15 6.76 4.98
N THR A 287 -8.01 6.46 4.00
CA THR A 287 -9.41 6.11 4.28
C THR A 287 -9.50 4.84 5.11
N ALA A 288 -8.67 3.83 4.88
CA ALA A 288 -8.68 2.62 5.70
C ALA A 288 -8.43 2.91 7.20
N LEU A 289 -7.60 3.91 7.51
CA LEU A 289 -7.27 4.32 8.88
C LEU A 289 -8.36 5.13 9.58
N GLU A 290 -9.39 5.58 8.86
CA GLU A 290 -10.51 6.32 9.46
C GLU A 290 -11.29 5.47 10.48
N ARG A 291 -11.79 6.15 11.50
CA ARG A 291 -12.57 5.52 12.56
C ARG A 291 -14.01 5.31 12.08
N ARG A 292 -14.40 4.04 11.90
CA ARG A 292 -15.74 3.63 11.45
C ARG A 292 -16.27 2.47 12.29
N ASP A 293 -17.54 2.52 12.65
CA ASP A 293 -18.21 1.49 13.45
C ASP A 293 -19.04 0.50 12.62
N GLU A 294 -19.05 0.70 11.30
CA GLU A 294 -19.71 -0.13 10.30
C GLU A 294 -18.76 -0.38 9.13
N SER A 295 -19.06 -1.42 8.36
CA SER A 295 -18.35 -1.66 7.11
C SER A 295 -18.91 -0.75 6.02
N GLU A 296 -18.02 -0.21 5.21
CA GLU A 296 -18.36 0.73 4.15
C GLU A 296 -17.91 0.19 2.81
N MET A 297 -18.70 0.45 1.77
CA MET A 297 -18.39 0.05 0.39
C MET A 297 -18.24 1.31 -0.45
N ILE A 298 -17.02 1.56 -0.93
CA ILE A 298 -16.70 2.77 -1.70
C ILE A 298 -16.25 2.36 -3.10
N PRO A 299 -16.79 2.95 -4.19
CA PRO A 299 -16.34 2.67 -5.55
C PRO A 299 -14.86 3.02 -5.76
N ILE A 300 -14.12 2.17 -6.48
CA ILE A 300 -12.73 2.48 -6.89
C ILE A 300 -12.68 3.77 -7.70
N GLU A 301 -13.71 4.02 -8.52
CA GLU A 301 -13.82 5.23 -9.33
C GLU A 301 -13.75 6.51 -8.50
N GLN A 302 -14.35 6.53 -7.31
CA GLN A 302 -14.37 7.70 -6.44
C GLN A 302 -12.94 8.12 -6.03
N PHE A 303 -12.09 7.16 -5.68
CA PHE A 303 -10.67 7.43 -5.42
C PHE A 303 -9.90 7.77 -6.69
N ALA A 304 -10.22 7.10 -7.80
CA ALA A 304 -9.52 7.29 -9.06
C ALA A 304 -9.75 8.70 -9.65
N SER A 305 -10.93 9.29 -9.48
CA SER A 305 -11.21 10.63 -10.02
C SER A 305 -10.31 11.72 -9.46
N GLU A 306 -9.83 11.56 -8.22
CA GLU A 306 -8.95 12.51 -7.54
C GLU A 306 -7.47 12.38 -7.96
N CYS A 307 -7.11 11.27 -8.62
CA CYS A 307 -5.73 10.92 -8.95
C CYS A 307 -5.38 11.14 -10.43
N ARG A 308 -6.20 11.95 -11.14
CA ARG A 308 -5.99 12.30 -12.55
C ARG A 308 -4.78 13.22 -12.72
N ILE A 309 -3.91 12.90 -13.67
CA ILE A 309 -2.75 13.76 -14.00
C ILE A 309 -3.10 14.71 -15.16
N ASN A 310 -3.83 14.22 -16.16
CA ASN A 310 -4.14 14.99 -17.36
C ASN A 310 -5.43 14.51 -18.05
N ARG A 311 -5.81 15.22 -19.12
CA ARG A 311 -7.04 14.98 -19.90
C ARG A 311 -7.19 13.57 -20.48
N TYR A 312 -6.10 12.81 -20.64
CA TYR A 312 -6.18 11.43 -21.15
C TYR A 312 -6.75 10.45 -20.11
N TYR A 313 -6.93 10.86 -18.86
CA TYR A 313 -7.61 10.07 -17.84
C TYR A 313 -8.97 9.55 -18.33
N GLU A 314 -9.82 10.42 -18.88
CA GLU A 314 -11.17 10.05 -19.32
C GLU A 314 -11.15 8.98 -20.42
N HIS A 315 -10.20 9.09 -21.34
CA HIS A 315 -10.02 8.11 -22.42
C HIS A 315 -9.63 6.72 -21.89
N TYR A 316 -8.88 6.66 -20.79
CA TYR A 316 -8.39 5.42 -20.20
C TYR A 316 -9.13 5.00 -18.91
N LYS A 317 -10.23 5.65 -18.56
CA LYS A 317 -10.90 5.50 -17.26
C LYS A 317 -11.19 4.04 -16.89
N LYS A 318 -11.77 3.27 -17.80
CA LYS A 318 -12.08 1.84 -17.59
C LYS A 318 -10.81 1.00 -17.37
N ASP A 319 -9.76 1.24 -18.16
CA ASP A 319 -8.47 0.57 -18.02
C ASP A 319 -7.80 0.93 -16.68
N ILE A 320 -7.94 2.18 -16.24
CA ILE A 320 -7.42 2.68 -14.96
C ILE A 320 -8.13 2.00 -13.79
N ILE A 321 -9.47 1.98 -13.79
CA ILE A 321 -10.24 1.32 -12.72
C ILE A 321 -9.86 -0.16 -12.60
N SER A 322 -9.72 -0.86 -13.74
CA SER A 322 -9.26 -2.25 -13.77
C SER A 322 -7.84 -2.42 -13.22
N ALA A 323 -6.92 -1.51 -13.58
CA ALA A 323 -5.56 -1.51 -13.07
C ALA A 323 -5.51 -1.21 -11.55
N CYS A 324 -6.32 -0.27 -11.06
CA CYS A 324 -6.50 0.05 -9.64
C CYS A 324 -7.02 -1.16 -8.86
N SER A 325 -8.05 -1.85 -9.38
CA SER A 325 -8.58 -3.08 -8.78
C SER A 325 -7.49 -4.15 -8.65
N THR A 326 -6.69 -4.32 -9.70
CA THR A 326 -5.57 -5.28 -9.72
C THR A 326 -4.50 -4.89 -8.70
N ALA A 327 -4.10 -3.61 -8.66
CA ALA A 327 -3.13 -3.07 -7.71
C ALA A 327 -3.58 -3.24 -6.25
N LEU A 328 -4.87 -3.02 -5.95
CA LEU A 328 -5.42 -3.20 -4.61
C LEU A 328 -5.46 -4.66 -4.18
N LYS A 329 -6.02 -5.55 -5.03
CA LYS A 329 -6.03 -6.99 -4.75
C LYS A 329 -4.63 -7.52 -4.46
N TYR A 330 -3.65 -7.01 -5.21
CA TYR A 330 -2.25 -7.30 -4.98
C TYR A 330 -1.75 -6.82 -3.62
N ASN A 331 -1.92 -5.53 -3.28
CA ASN A 331 -1.44 -4.99 -2.01
C ASN A 331 -2.10 -5.66 -0.81
N ILE A 332 -3.40 -5.98 -0.90
CA ILE A 332 -4.14 -6.75 0.11
C ILE A 332 -3.55 -8.15 0.30
N ALA A 333 -3.32 -8.89 -0.78
CA ALA A 333 -2.75 -10.24 -0.71
C ALA A 333 -1.34 -10.23 -0.09
N MET A 334 -0.50 -9.27 -0.49
CA MET A 334 0.84 -9.11 0.08
C MET A 334 0.80 -8.66 1.55
N GLY A 335 -0.13 -7.78 1.91
CA GLY A 335 -0.37 -7.38 3.30
C GLY A 335 -0.75 -8.58 4.17
N ALA A 336 -1.64 -9.45 3.70
CA ALA A 336 -2.02 -10.66 4.41
C ALA A 336 -0.84 -11.64 4.60
N ALA A 337 0.05 -11.76 3.60
CA ALA A 337 1.28 -12.55 3.74
C ALA A 337 2.26 -11.92 4.76
N ALA A 338 2.44 -10.60 4.71
CA ALA A 338 3.25 -9.86 5.66
C ALA A 338 2.72 -9.98 7.10
N ALA A 339 1.41 -9.92 7.30
CA ALA A 339 0.78 -10.11 8.62
C ALA A 339 1.13 -11.48 9.23
N LYS A 340 1.08 -12.55 8.43
CA LYS A 340 1.50 -13.90 8.87
C LYS A 340 2.97 -13.95 9.24
N ALA A 341 3.82 -13.32 8.43
CA ALA A 341 5.26 -13.23 8.67
C ALA A 341 5.58 -12.49 9.97
N TYR A 342 5.00 -11.31 10.17
CA TYR A 342 5.19 -10.52 11.39
C TYR A 342 4.67 -11.26 12.63
N ALA A 343 3.54 -11.96 12.54
CA ALA A 343 3.02 -12.78 13.64
C ALA A 343 3.99 -13.92 14.01
N LYS A 344 4.53 -14.63 13.02
CA LYS A 344 5.53 -15.70 13.23
C LYS A 344 6.81 -15.15 13.87
N ALA A 345 7.20 -13.93 13.54
CA ALA A 345 8.38 -13.25 14.08
C ALA A 345 8.15 -12.57 15.45
N GLY A 346 6.94 -12.65 16.03
CA GLY A 346 6.61 -11.95 17.28
C GLY A 346 6.59 -10.42 17.16
N LEU A 347 6.50 -9.88 15.94
CA LEU A 347 6.52 -8.44 15.67
C LEU A 347 5.12 -7.79 15.72
N ILE A 348 4.05 -8.60 15.72
CA ILE A 348 2.67 -8.14 15.96
C ILE A 348 2.30 -8.46 17.41
N ASP A 349 1.89 -7.44 18.17
CA ASP A 349 1.06 -7.64 19.36
C ASP A 349 -0.39 -7.77 18.90
N PRO A 350 -1.02 -8.96 18.98
CA PRO A 350 -2.40 -9.16 18.61
C PRO A 350 -3.29 -8.59 19.72
N ASN A 351 -3.32 -7.26 19.89
CA ASN A 351 -4.31 -6.61 20.72
C ASN A 351 -5.52 -6.19 19.86
N PRO A 352 -6.61 -6.98 19.83
CA PRO A 352 -7.81 -6.67 19.06
C PRO A 352 -8.59 -5.44 19.59
N ARG A 353 -8.18 -4.85 20.72
CA ARG A 353 -8.82 -3.66 21.30
C ARG A 353 -8.16 -2.34 20.90
N ASP A 354 -6.97 -2.39 20.31
CA ASP A 354 -6.27 -1.20 19.80
C ASP A 354 -5.46 -1.56 18.53
N PRO A 355 -6.10 -1.61 17.35
CA PRO A 355 -5.45 -1.92 16.08
C PRO A 355 -4.35 -0.93 15.66
N LEU A 356 -4.14 0.16 16.42
CA LEU A 356 -3.36 1.32 16.02
C LEU A 356 -1.95 1.41 16.61
N ARG A 357 -1.44 0.39 17.31
CA ARG A 357 -0.04 0.40 17.81
C ARG A 357 0.78 -0.79 17.32
N LYS A 358 1.99 -0.47 16.85
CA LYS A 358 2.98 -1.27 16.08
C LYS A 358 2.57 -1.70 14.67
N ALA A 359 1.33 -2.15 14.45
CA ALA A 359 0.82 -2.55 13.13
C ALA A 359 0.32 -1.36 12.25
N ALA A 360 0.06 -0.19 12.85
CA ALA A 360 -0.43 1.05 12.21
C ALA A 360 0.42 1.61 11.05
N LYS A 361 1.52 0.94 10.74
CA LYS A 361 2.53 1.36 9.79
C LYS A 361 2.42 0.63 8.44
N ASP A 362 1.72 -0.50 8.41
CA ASP A 362 1.41 -1.27 7.20
C ASP A 362 -0.10 -1.50 7.14
N VAL A 363 -0.82 -0.62 6.44
CA VAL A 363 -2.29 -0.63 6.40
C VAL A 363 -2.85 -1.93 5.82
N PHE A 364 -2.28 -2.41 4.70
CA PHE A 364 -2.76 -3.61 4.03
C PHE A 364 -2.50 -4.91 4.82
N ALA A 365 -1.52 -4.91 5.74
CA ALA A 365 -1.31 -6.02 6.67
C ALA A 365 -2.25 -5.96 7.87
N SER A 366 -2.61 -4.76 8.32
CA SER A 366 -3.33 -4.54 9.58
C SER A 366 -4.84 -4.47 9.42
N ILE A 367 -5.33 -4.04 8.26
CA ILE A 367 -6.74 -3.84 7.99
C ILE A 367 -7.18 -4.79 6.87
N PRO A 368 -8.16 -5.68 7.11
CA PRO A 368 -8.59 -6.68 6.14
C PRO A 368 -9.52 -6.10 5.08
N LEU A 369 -8.99 -5.20 4.23
CA LEU A 369 -9.68 -4.65 3.08
C LEU A 369 -10.05 -5.76 2.08
N LYS A 370 -11.15 -5.58 1.35
CA LYS A 370 -11.54 -6.47 0.25
C LYS A 370 -11.91 -5.66 -0.99
N VAL A 371 -11.79 -6.28 -2.15
CA VAL A 371 -12.21 -5.69 -3.43
C VAL A 371 -13.18 -6.63 -4.12
N GLN A 372 -14.39 -6.14 -4.40
CA GLN A 372 -15.45 -6.89 -5.07
C GLN A 372 -16.23 -5.95 -6.00
N ASN A 373 -16.49 -6.37 -7.25
CA ASN A 373 -17.29 -5.60 -8.21
C ASN A 373 -16.88 -4.12 -8.34
N GLU A 374 -15.57 -3.86 -8.44
CA GLU A 374 -15.00 -2.49 -8.49
C GLU A 374 -15.29 -1.61 -7.27
N MET A 375 -15.72 -2.21 -6.16
CA MET A 375 -15.88 -1.59 -4.85
C MET A 375 -14.75 -2.03 -3.91
N ILE A 376 -14.33 -1.11 -3.05
CA ILE A 376 -13.45 -1.37 -1.91
C ILE A 376 -14.33 -1.50 -0.67
N ILE A 377 -14.19 -2.62 0.04
CA ILE A 377 -14.91 -2.89 1.28
C ILE A 377 -13.96 -2.56 2.44
N PHE A 378 -14.28 -1.51 3.16
CA PHE A 378 -13.59 -1.09 4.38
C PHE A 378 -14.32 -1.70 5.58
N PRO A 379 -13.64 -2.51 6.43
CA PRO A 379 -14.27 -3.09 7.60
C PRO A 379 -14.49 -2.05 8.71
N ALA A 380 -15.39 -2.33 9.64
CA ALA A 380 -15.50 -1.57 10.88
C ALA A 380 -14.16 -1.60 11.63
N THR A 381 -13.64 -0.43 12.00
CA THR A 381 -12.37 -0.29 12.74
C THR A 381 -12.59 -0.19 14.25
N VAL A 382 -13.83 0.10 14.68
CA VAL A 382 -14.20 0.16 16.10
C VAL A 382 -15.52 -0.55 16.37
N LYS A 383 -15.72 -1.00 17.62
CA LYS A 383 -17.02 -1.52 18.05
C LYS A 383 -18.07 -0.40 18.04
N LYS A 384 -19.23 -0.69 17.44
CA LYS A 384 -20.41 0.19 17.50
C LYS A 384 -20.79 0.45 18.96
N GLN A 385 -21.02 1.72 19.28
CA GLN A 385 -21.34 2.11 20.65
C GLN A 385 -22.74 1.64 21.04
N VAL A 386 -22.89 1.17 22.27
CA VAL A 386 -24.17 0.68 22.80
C VAL A 386 -25.32 1.67 22.58
N PRO A 387 -25.20 2.99 22.88
CA PRO A 387 -26.31 3.91 22.68
C PRO A 387 -26.80 3.97 21.22
N LYS A 388 -25.89 3.90 20.24
CA LYS A 388 -26.24 3.86 18.81
C LYS A 388 -26.97 2.57 18.44
N ILE A 389 -26.53 1.42 18.96
CA ILE A 389 -27.22 0.13 18.76
C ILE A 389 -28.67 0.20 19.31
N LEU A 390 -28.84 0.77 20.51
CA LEU A 390 -30.17 0.90 21.13
C LEU A 390 -31.07 1.85 20.32
N GLU A 391 -30.51 2.90 19.72
CA GLU A 391 -31.23 3.80 18.82
C GLU A 391 -31.70 3.06 17.56
N GLU A 392 -30.81 2.33 16.90
CA GLU A 392 -31.11 1.56 15.69
C GLU A 392 -32.20 0.51 15.94
N ILE A 393 -32.20 -0.15 17.11
CA ILE A 393 -33.25 -1.09 17.51
C ILE A 393 -34.63 -0.40 17.54
N ILE A 394 -34.74 0.74 18.23
CA ILE A 394 -36.00 1.48 18.33
C ILE A 394 -36.42 1.95 16.93
N ARG A 395 -35.49 2.52 16.17
CA ARG A 395 -35.71 3.03 14.81
C ARG A 395 -36.21 1.94 13.87
N ALA A 396 -35.55 0.78 13.84
CA ALA A 396 -35.91 -0.36 12.99
C ALA A 396 -37.27 -0.96 13.34
N LYS A 397 -37.69 -0.93 14.61
CA LYS A 397 -39.04 -1.38 15.00
C LYS A 397 -40.13 -0.36 14.67
N GLY A 398 -39.77 0.90 14.41
CA GLY A 398 -40.72 1.95 13.99
C GLY A 398 -41.75 2.35 15.05
N ARG A 399 -41.56 1.97 16.32
CA ARG A 399 -42.48 2.30 17.43
C ARG A 399 -41.74 2.43 18.76
N PRO A 400 -42.32 3.12 19.76
CA PRO A 400 -41.74 3.14 21.10
C PRO A 400 -41.65 1.75 21.72
N MET A 401 -40.56 1.51 22.44
CA MET A 401 -40.24 0.20 23.04
C MET A 401 -39.93 0.33 24.53
N THR A 402 -40.31 -0.67 25.31
CA THR A 402 -39.90 -0.83 26.71
C THR A 402 -38.44 -1.27 26.81
N ALA A 403 -37.81 -1.05 27.97
CA ALA A 403 -36.47 -1.60 28.23
C ALA A 403 -36.37 -3.13 28.02
N LYS A 404 -37.48 -3.86 28.23
CA LYS A 404 -37.54 -5.32 28.05
C LYS A 404 -37.52 -5.68 26.56
N GLU A 405 -38.39 -5.06 25.76
CA GLU A 405 -38.44 -5.28 24.31
C GLU A 405 -37.10 -4.91 23.63
N ILE A 406 -36.48 -3.80 24.05
CA ILE A 406 -35.16 -3.39 23.53
C ILE A 406 -34.10 -4.43 23.89
N LEU A 407 -34.12 -4.98 25.12
CA LEU A 407 -33.18 -5.99 25.56
C LEU A 407 -33.34 -7.30 24.78
N GLU A 408 -34.57 -7.73 24.56
CA GLU A 408 -34.88 -8.94 23.79
C GLU A 408 -34.33 -8.82 22.37
N GLU A 409 -34.56 -7.68 21.71
CA GLU A 409 -34.02 -7.43 20.38
C GLU A 409 -32.49 -7.32 20.38
N TYR A 410 -31.89 -6.63 21.36
CA TYR A 410 -30.43 -6.57 21.51
C TYR A 410 -29.82 -7.96 21.66
N ASN A 411 -30.38 -8.79 22.54
CA ASN A 411 -29.89 -10.15 22.78
C ASN A 411 -30.13 -11.09 21.58
N ARG A 412 -31.16 -10.81 20.77
CA ARG A 412 -31.43 -11.49 19.50
C ARG A 412 -30.38 -11.14 18.44
N LEU A 413 -30.01 -9.85 18.33
CA LEU A 413 -28.97 -9.36 17.40
C LEU A 413 -27.55 -9.71 17.86
N HIS A 414 -27.34 -9.88 19.18
CA HIS A 414 -26.03 -10.14 19.79
C HIS A 414 -26.07 -11.38 20.71
N PRO A 415 -26.30 -12.60 20.17
CA PRO A 415 -26.51 -13.81 20.96
C PRO A 415 -25.30 -14.22 21.81
N GLY A 416 -24.08 -13.85 21.41
CA GLY A 416 -22.83 -14.13 22.13
C GLY A 416 -22.51 -13.17 23.27
N GLU A 417 -23.21 -12.03 23.37
CA GLU A 417 -22.98 -11.01 24.42
C GLU A 417 -24.28 -10.63 25.14
N LYS A 418 -25.06 -11.64 25.55
CA LYS A 418 -26.35 -11.41 26.22
C LYS A 418 -26.21 -10.48 27.43
N ARG A 419 -27.11 -9.51 27.53
CA ARG A 419 -27.15 -8.51 28.60
C ARG A 419 -28.40 -8.70 29.46
N LYS A 420 -28.41 -7.99 30.59
CA LYS A 420 -29.55 -7.91 31.52
C LYS A 420 -30.20 -6.53 31.43
N LYS A 421 -31.45 -6.39 31.87
CA LYS A 421 -32.25 -5.15 31.76
C LYS A 421 -31.54 -3.86 32.22
N LYS A 422 -30.72 -3.92 33.29
CA LYS A 422 -29.93 -2.78 33.79
C LYS A 422 -29.01 -2.17 32.73
N PHE A 423 -28.52 -2.99 31.79
CA PHE A 423 -27.68 -2.54 30.67
C PHE A 423 -28.42 -1.54 29.77
N VAL A 424 -29.67 -1.84 29.40
CA VAL A 424 -30.49 -0.95 28.55
C VAL A 424 -30.79 0.32 29.31
N SER A 425 -31.33 0.23 30.54
CA SER A 425 -31.71 1.41 31.32
C SER A 425 -30.53 2.35 31.61
N GLY A 426 -29.31 1.83 31.78
CA GLY A 426 -28.11 2.64 32.01
C GLY A 426 -27.53 3.31 30.75
N ASN A 427 -27.88 2.84 29.55
CA ASN A 427 -27.28 3.31 28.28
C ASN A 427 -28.27 3.98 27.33
N VAL A 428 -29.55 3.62 27.36
CA VAL A 428 -30.56 4.05 26.37
C VAL A 428 -30.73 5.57 26.32
N LEU A 429 -30.63 6.26 27.46
CA LEU A 429 -30.73 7.73 27.51
C LEU A 429 -29.39 8.44 27.26
N ARG A 430 -28.30 7.70 27.04
CA ARG A 430 -27.02 8.29 26.58
C ARG A 430 -27.04 8.57 25.08
N ALA A 431 -27.96 7.96 24.33
CA ALA A 431 -28.15 8.27 22.92
C ALA A 431 -28.85 9.63 22.80
N PRO A 432 -28.27 10.62 22.12
CA PRO A 432 -28.83 11.96 22.04
C PRO A 432 -30.19 11.97 21.34
N SER A 433 -30.47 11.00 20.47
CA SER A 433 -31.71 10.88 19.71
C SER A 433 -32.84 10.18 20.47
N ILE A 434 -32.59 9.56 21.62
CA ILE A 434 -33.61 8.80 22.37
C ILE A 434 -34.18 9.63 23.52
N MET A 435 -35.49 9.51 23.77
CA MET A 435 -36.18 10.08 24.93
C MET A 435 -37.07 9.04 25.62
N ALA A 436 -37.34 9.25 26.91
CA ALA A 436 -38.36 8.48 27.63
C ALA A 436 -39.76 9.08 27.42
N ILE A 437 -40.78 8.22 27.35
CA ILE A 437 -42.19 8.62 27.38
C ILE A 437 -42.65 8.67 28.84
N GLY A 438 -42.60 9.84 29.45
CA GLY A 438 -42.99 10.07 30.84
C GLY A 438 -42.30 9.11 31.81
N ARG A 439 -43.09 8.45 32.66
CA ARG A 439 -42.65 7.41 33.60
C ARG A 439 -43.11 6.00 33.20
N THR A 440 -43.45 5.80 31.93
CA THR A 440 -44.02 4.53 31.41
C THR A 440 -42.99 3.40 31.27
N GLY A 441 -41.70 3.70 31.36
CA GLY A 441 -40.62 2.76 31.06
C GLY A 441 -40.44 2.47 29.56
N ARG A 442 -41.11 3.23 28.68
CA ARG A 442 -40.95 3.18 27.22
C ARG A 442 -40.05 4.32 26.73
N TYR A 443 -39.32 4.03 25.65
CA TYR A 443 -38.39 4.92 24.98
C TYR A 443 -38.81 5.14 23.53
N THR A 444 -38.56 6.34 23.03
CA THR A 444 -38.96 6.84 21.70
C THR A 444 -37.84 7.67 21.09
N LEU A 445 -37.93 8.01 19.81
CA LEU A 445 -36.97 8.90 19.15
C LEU A 445 -37.40 10.36 19.26
N LYS A 446 -36.45 11.29 19.37
CA LYS A 446 -36.70 12.74 19.46
C LYS A 446 -37.45 13.28 18.25
N GLU A 447 -37.12 12.77 17.08
CA GLU A 447 -37.78 13.10 15.81
C GLU A 447 -39.25 12.65 15.76
N TRP A 448 -39.66 11.66 16.58
CA TRP A 448 -41.06 11.24 16.71
C TRP A 448 -41.81 12.17 17.66
N ASN A 449 -42.07 13.39 17.18
CA ASN A 449 -42.53 14.51 17.99
C ASN A 449 -44.07 14.69 18.02
N LYS A 450 -44.86 13.75 17.50
CA LYS A 450 -46.33 13.85 17.44
C LYS A 450 -47.04 12.79 18.30
N GLY A 451 -48.22 13.16 18.80
CA GLY A 451 -49.16 12.27 19.49
C GLY A 451 -48.63 11.63 20.77
N ALA A 452 -49.25 10.52 21.17
CA ALA A 452 -48.96 9.82 22.43
C ALA A 452 -47.53 9.24 22.52
N HIS A 453 -46.85 9.10 21.38
CA HIS A 453 -45.50 8.56 21.29
C HIS A 453 -44.40 9.61 21.49
N ARG A 454 -44.77 10.90 21.61
CA ARG A 454 -43.83 11.99 21.87
C ARG A 454 -43.13 11.81 23.22
N GLY A 455 -41.80 11.88 23.21
CA GLY A 455 -40.97 11.83 24.41
C GLY A 455 -41.17 13.06 25.31
N GLY A 456 -40.92 12.91 26.61
CA GLY A 456 -41.08 13.98 27.59
C GLY A 456 -41.98 13.62 28.77
N THR A 457 -42.03 14.49 29.76
CA THR A 457 -42.87 14.38 30.95
C THR A 457 -44.02 15.39 30.89
N ILE A 458 -45.05 15.21 31.71
CA ILE A 458 -46.11 16.23 31.88
C ILE A 458 -45.49 17.61 32.13
N ARG A 459 -44.56 17.69 33.08
CA ARG A 459 -43.84 18.94 33.42
C ARG A 459 -43.06 19.53 32.24
N SER A 460 -42.48 18.72 31.35
CA SER A 460 -41.75 19.27 30.19
C SER A 460 -42.71 19.87 29.17
N PHE A 461 -43.84 19.22 28.90
CA PHE A 461 -44.86 19.76 27.99
C PHE A 461 -45.50 21.03 28.53
N VAL A 462 -45.79 21.08 29.84
CA VAL A 462 -46.30 22.30 30.47
C VAL A 462 -45.29 23.44 30.37
N ARG A 463 -43.99 23.19 30.60
CA ARG A 463 -42.96 24.24 30.42
C ARG A 463 -42.86 24.70 28.97
N GLU A 464 -42.91 23.78 28.02
CA GLU A 464 -42.89 24.09 26.60
C GLU A 464 -44.07 24.97 26.20
N TYR A 465 -45.28 24.60 26.63
CA TYR A 465 -46.49 25.37 26.38
C TYR A 465 -46.43 26.76 27.01
N LEU A 466 -46.12 26.86 28.30
CA LEU A 466 -46.05 28.16 28.97
C LEU A 466 -44.97 29.06 28.35
N LYS A 467 -43.84 28.50 27.90
CA LYS A 467 -42.80 29.27 27.20
C LYS A 467 -43.25 29.82 25.84
N SER A 468 -44.27 29.22 25.20
CA SER A 468 -44.85 29.76 23.97
C SER A 468 -45.96 30.79 24.23
N GLN A 469 -46.39 30.95 25.49
CA GLN A 469 -47.43 31.90 25.86
C GLN A 469 -46.85 33.26 26.31
N PRO A 470 -47.55 34.38 26.04
CA PRO A 470 -47.22 35.67 26.61
C PRO A 470 -47.16 35.62 28.14
N GLY A 471 -46.14 36.27 28.73
CA GLY A 471 -45.99 36.34 30.19
C GLY A 471 -45.70 35.00 30.88
N LEU A 472 -45.37 33.94 30.13
CA LEU A 472 -45.15 32.59 30.65
C LEU A 472 -46.36 32.02 31.42
N THR A 473 -47.56 32.51 31.11
CA THR A 473 -48.79 32.22 31.85
C THR A 473 -49.91 31.75 30.92
N ALA A 474 -50.77 30.86 31.40
CA ALA A 474 -51.93 30.36 30.66
C ALA A 474 -53.03 29.86 31.60
N PRO A 475 -54.31 29.84 31.17
CA PRO A 475 -55.37 29.14 31.88
C PRO A 475 -55.02 27.66 32.09
N VAL A 476 -55.34 27.12 33.27
CA VAL A 476 -55.08 25.70 33.61
C VAL A 476 -55.83 24.76 32.68
N SER A 477 -57.02 25.14 32.18
CA SER A 477 -57.77 24.38 31.16
C SER A 477 -56.91 24.11 29.93
N ASP A 478 -56.29 25.15 29.39
CA ASP A 478 -55.57 25.10 28.11
C ASP A 478 -54.25 24.34 28.28
N VAL A 479 -53.60 24.50 29.44
CA VAL A 479 -52.43 23.69 29.82
C VAL A 479 -52.79 22.20 29.86
N VAL A 480 -53.93 21.87 30.47
CA VAL A 480 -54.41 20.49 30.58
C VAL A 480 -54.72 19.93 29.20
N GLU A 481 -55.44 20.68 28.37
CA GLU A 481 -55.75 20.30 26.99
C GLU A 481 -54.47 20.04 26.18
N TYR A 482 -53.50 20.95 26.25
CA TYR A 482 -52.20 20.78 25.60
C TYR A 482 -51.49 19.51 26.03
N VAL A 483 -51.46 19.21 27.34
CA VAL A 483 -50.83 17.97 27.84
C VAL A 483 -51.57 16.73 27.36
N LEU A 484 -52.91 16.77 27.30
CA LEU A 484 -53.74 15.62 26.89
C LEU A 484 -53.53 15.24 25.43
N GLN A 485 -53.14 16.17 24.54
CA GLN A 485 -52.73 15.85 23.16
C GLN A 485 -51.57 14.83 23.11
N PHE A 486 -50.66 14.88 24.09
CA PHE A 486 -49.50 13.98 24.17
C PHE A 486 -49.67 12.87 25.20
N ARG A 487 -50.57 13.03 26.18
CA ARG A 487 -50.82 12.06 27.26
C ARG A 487 -52.32 11.80 27.41
N PRO A 488 -53.00 11.24 26.39
CA PRO A 488 -54.45 11.10 26.39
C PRO A 488 -54.99 10.19 27.51
N THR A 489 -54.15 9.33 28.08
CA THR A 489 -54.53 8.41 29.16
C THR A 489 -54.37 9.00 30.57
N THR A 490 -53.99 10.28 30.72
CA THR A 490 -53.97 10.97 32.02
C THR A 490 -55.25 11.79 32.22
N ASN A 491 -55.36 12.50 33.35
CA ASN A 491 -56.52 13.35 33.64
C ASN A 491 -56.10 14.65 34.34
N ARG A 492 -57.03 15.62 34.38
CA ARG A 492 -56.84 16.96 34.98
C ARG A 492 -56.28 16.88 36.40
N SER A 493 -56.90 16.08 37.27
CA SER A 493 -56.49 15.94 38.67
C SER A 493 -55.05 15.43 38.80
N SER A 494 -54.67 14.45 37.98
CA SER A 494 -53.32 13.88 37.95
C SER A 494 -52.29 14.88 37.44
N ILE A 495 -52.63 15.66 36.40
CA ILE A 495 -51.74 16.71 35.87
C ILE A 495 -51.50 17.78 36.95
N ILE A 496 -52.56 18.30 37.55
CA ILE A 496 -52.47 19.37 38.57
C ILE A 496 -51.67 18.88 39.77
N SER A 497 -52.00 17.70 40.31
CA SER A 497 -51.26 17.10 41.42
C SER A 497 -49.77 16.90 41.07
N ASN A 498 -49.45 16.44 39.85
CA ASN A 498 -48.07 16.29 39.41
C ASN A 498 -47.29 17.61 39.36
N LEU A 499 -47.94 18.71 38.98
CA LEU A 499 -47.33 20.05 38.94
C LEU A 499 -47.13 20.62 40.34
N GLN A 500 -48.11 20.47 41.23
CA GLN A 500 -48.03 20.92 42.63
C GLN A 500 -46.93 20.19 43.41
N LEU A 501 -46.70 18.91 43.12
CA LEU A 501 -45.63 18.10 43.74
C LEU A 501 -44.22 18.41 43.19
N GLU A 502 -44.03 19.48 42.42
CA GLU A 502 -42.71 19.87 41.94
C GLU A 502 -41.91 20.63 43.02
N ARG A 503 -40.88 19.98 43.55
CA ARG A 503 -39.99 20.52 44.61
C ARG A 503 -39.30 21.84 44.28
N LYS A 504 -39.16 22.19 42.99
CA LYS A 504 -38.51 23.44 42.55
C LYS A 504 -39.45 24.65 42.53
N GLY A 505 -40.76 24.44 42.77
CA GLY A 505 -41.76 25.51 42.78
C GLY A 505 -41.76 26.34 41.49
N SER A 506 -41.49 25.72 40.34
CA SER A 506 -41.37 26.44 39.06
C SER A 506 -42.73 26.76 38.46
N PHE A 507 -43.79 26.07 38.87
CA PHE A 507 -45.17 26.33 38.44
C PHE A 507 -45.95 26.99 39.57
N ILE A 508 -46.47 28.19 39.32
CA ILE A 508 -47.24 28.99 40.28
C ILE A 508 -48.70 29.01 39.83
N PHE A 509 -49.59 28.61 40.72
CA PHE A 509 -51.03 28.70 40.48
C PHE A 509 -51.56 30.02 41.04
N SER A 510 -52.40 30.70 40.26
CA SER A 510 -53.11 31.91 40.70
C SER A 510 -54.55 31.89 40.20
N ASP A 511 -55.44 32.57 40.89
CA ASP A 511 -56.84 32.69 40.50
C ASP A 511 -57.11 34.17 40.15
N LYS A 512 -57.65 34.43 38.96
CA LYS A 512 -58.03 35.77 38.49
C LYS A 512 -59.41 35.69 37.84
N GLU A 513 -60.36 36.47 38.35
CA GLU A 513 -61.72 36.58 37.78
C GLU A 513 -62.42 35.21 37.64
N GLY A 514 -62.25 34.33 38.63
CA GLY A 514 -62.84 32.98 38.62
C GLY A 514 -62.14 31.96 37.71
N VAL A 515 -61.08 32.36 36.98
CA VAL A 515 -60.27 31.47 36.15
C VAL A 515 -58.94 31.17 36.83
N ARG A 516 -58.57 29.88 36.87
CA ARG A 516 -57.30 29.43 37.43
C ARG A 516 -56.21 29.44 36.37
N TYR A 517 -55.12 30.16 36.65
CA TYR A 517 -53.95 30.30 35.79
C TYR A 517 -52.75 29.52 36.33
N LEU A 518 -51.86 29.15 35.41
CA LEU A 518 -50.56 28.56 35.69
C LEU A 518 -49.46 29.42 35.09
N THR A 519 -48.51 29.86 35.91
CA THR A 519 -47.38 30.68 35.49
C THR A 519 -46.06 29.94 35.72
N LEU A 520 -45.18 29.94 34.72
CA LEU A 520 -43.82 29.41 34.85
C LEU A 520 -42.90 30.50 35.41
N LYS A 521 -42.31 30.26 36.57
CA LYS A 521 -41.34 31.17 37.19
C LYS A 521 -40.13 31.34 36.26
N ALA A 522 -39.81 32.58 35.88
CA ALA A 522 -38.60 32.88 35.12
C ALA A 522 -37.36 32.45 35.92
N ALA A 523 -36.37 31.85 35.24
CA ALA A 523 -35.09 31.58 35.89
C ALA A 523 -34.46 32.92 36.31
N PRO A 524 -33.85 33.02 37.51
CA PRO A 524 -33.05 34.21 37.83
C PRO A 524 -31.97 34.34 36.75
N LYS A 525 -31.81 35.54 36.17
CA LYS A 525 -30.63 35.84 35.36
C LYS A 525 -29.42 35.53 36.22
N GLN A 526 -28.57 34.60 35.77
CA GLN A 526 -27.22 34.49 36.30
C GLN A 526 -26.51 35.79 35.92
N SER A 527 -26.32 36.66 36.91
CA SER A 527 -25.40 37.80 36.84
C SER A 527 -23.96 37.31 36.86
#